data_AF-A0A9X4FD38-F1
#
_entry.id   AF-A0A9X4FD38-F1
#
_cell.length_a   1.000
_cell.length_b   1.000
_cell.length_c   1.000
_cell.angle_alpha   90.00
_cell.angle_beta   90.00
_cell.angle_gamma   90.00
#
_symmetry.space_group_name_H-M   'P 1'
#
loop_
_entity.id
_entity.type
_entity.pdbx_description
1 polymer ?
#
loop_
_entity_poly.entity_id
_entity_poly.type
_entity_poly.pdbx_seq_one_letter_code
_entity_poly.pdbx_strand_id
1 'polypeptide(L)'
;MLKNFSLKWLTAWVSVTVVVLFVLCYLLFKYMWSYDRAVEHALSLQQGEVKRVQTVINMAKAELEASLADYAAWNEMADFIRNPTDEFVQDDIGSHAFESNSLNGIFIFDPNMQLVWGLRYDYETGKEISYDSIRYRFGELLVDAMRKEQSFVDPTIRFIVIDNAPFIIGTSRVCNSGGSECNKGYLIFLKQINDKFLNGIEQATGISTNILVRSINQDVLLKPISNITYLEMLDYRNHSTVLIQVNHSVKIPPFIHWQELSMLAVFSVLMFFFNLTVVNKLVKPMLIKY
;
A
#
# COMPACT_ATOMS: atom_id res chain seq x y z
N MET A 1 -35.38 48.10 -44.72
CA MET A 1 -35.08 47.76 -43.31
C MET A 1 -34.85 46.26 -43.06
N LEU A 2 -35.63 45.34 -43.67
CA LEU A 2 -35.47 43.87 -43.47
C LEU A 2 -34.09 43.30 -43.87
N LYS A 3 -33.43 43.84 -44.92
CA LYS A 3 -32.12 43.37 -45.40
C LYS A 3 -30.97 43.51 -44.36
N ASN A 4 -31.00 44.56 -43.54
CA ASN A 4 -29.97 44.81 -42.53
C ASN A 4 -30.13 43.93 -41.28
N PHE A 5 -31.34 43.42 -41.02
CA PHE A 5 -31.60 42.54 -39.89
C PHE A 5 -31.04 41.13 -40.16
N SER A 6 -31.27 40.61 -41.38
CA SER A 6 -30.71 39.33 -41.84
C SER A 6 -29.18 39.32 -41.84
N LEU A 7 -28.54 40.41 -42.29
CA LEU A 7 -27.08 40.48 -42.35
C LEU A 7 -26.44 40.48 -40.95
N LYS A 8 -26.98 41.26 -39.98
CA LYS A 8 -26.44 41.28 -38.60
C LYS A 8 -26.53 39.89 -37.94
N TRP A 9 -27.66 39.21 -38.12
CA TRP A 9 -27.86 37.87 -37.62
C TRP A 9 -26.90 36.85 -38.24
N LEU A 10 -26.67 36.92 -39.55
CA LEU A 10 -25.68 36.07 -40.23
C LEU A 10 -24.28 36.28 -39.64
N THR A 11 -23.85 37.53 -39.44
CA THR A 11 -22.52 37.83 -38.89
C THR A 11 -22.34 37.37 -37.44
N ALA A 12 -23.42 37.42 -36.65
CA ALA A 12 -23.44 36.88 -35.29
C ALA A 12 -23.31 35.35 -35.31
N TRP A 13 -24.08 34.67 -36.16
CA TRP A 13 -23.99 33.21 -36.32
C TRP A 13 -22.61 32.75 -36.75
N VAL A 14 -22.00 33.40 -37.75
CA VAL A 14 -20.63 33.10 -38.18
C VAL A 14 -19.65 33.25 -37.02
N SER A 15 -19.76 34.32 -36.23
CA SER A 15 -18.89 34.56 -35.07
C SER A 15 -19.09 33.51 -33.97
N VAL A 16 -20.33 33.09 -33.69
CA VAL A 16 -20.64 32.00 -32.76
C VAL A 16 -20.04 30.69 -33.24
N THR A 17 -20.23 30.33 -34.51
CA THR A 17 -19.72 29.08 -35.08
C THR A 17 -18.20 28.99 -34.97
N VAL A 18 -17.48 30.09 -35.22
CA VAL A 18 -16.01 30.14 -35.07
C VAL A 18 -15.60 29.90 -33.61
N VAL A 19 -16.29 30.51 -32.64
CA VAL A 19 -16.01 30.30 -31.21
C VAL A 19 -16.30 28.87 -30.78
N VAL A 20 -17.43 28.29 -31.23
CA VAL A 20 -17.78 26.89 -30.94
C VAL A 20 -16.73 25.95 -31.52
N LEU A 21 -16.31 26.16 -32.77
CA LEU A 21 -15.27 25.34 -33.41
C LEU A 21 -13.94 25.46 -32.68
N PHE A 22 -13.55 26.67 -32.25
CA PHE A 22 -12.36 26.88 -31.44
C PHE A 22 -12.40 26.11 -30.11
N VAL A 23 -13.51 26.20 -29.37
CA VAL A 23 -13.70 25.46 -28.11
C VAL A 23 -13.65 23.95 -28.35
N LEU A 24 -14.32 23.45 -29.38
CA LEU A 24 -14.28 22.03 -29.75
C LEU A 24 -12.87 21.56 -30.09
N CYS A 25 -12.12 22.32 -30.89
CA CYS A 25 -10.73 22.01 -31.23
C CYS A 25 -9.84 21.99 -29.97
N TYR A 26 -10.01 22.95 -29.06
CA TYR A 26 -9.28 22.96 -27.78
C TYR A 26 -9.59 21.72 -26.94
N LEU A 27 -10.87 21.38 -26.79
CA LEU A 27 -11.29 20.20 -26.00
C LEU A 27 -10.78 18.90 -26.63
N LEU A 28 -10.82 18.77 -27.95
CA LEU A 28 -10.28 17.62 -28.67
C LEU A 28 -8.76 17.51 -28.50
N PHE A 29 -8.03 18.61 -28.66
CA PHE A 29 -6.58 18.63 -28.44
C PHE A 29 -6.25 18.23 -26.99
N LYS A 30 -6.99 18.78 -26.02
CA LYS A 30 -6.79 18.45 -24.61
C LYS A 30 -7.04 16.98 -24.32
N TYR A 31 -8.16 16.46 -24.79
CA TYR A 31 -8.55 15.07 -24.64
C TYR A 31 -7.50 14.14 -25.25
N MET A 32 -7.16 14.34 -26.53
CA MET A 32 -6.26 13.43 -27.25
C MET A 32 -4.80 13.51 -26.83
N TRP A 33 -4.33 14.65 -26.31
CA TRP A 33 -2.90 14.89 -26.15
C TRP A 33 -2.45 15.21 -24.73
N SER A 34 -3.22 16.04 -24.01
CA SER A 34 -2.75 16.59 -22.73
C SER A 34 -3.25 15.82 -21.53
N TYR A 35 -4.52 15.41 -21.55
CA TYR A 35 -5.15 14.79 -20.38
C TYR A 35 -4.63 13.38 -20.13
N ASP A 36 -4.64 12.52 -21.14
CA ASP A 36 -4.20 11.13 -21.00
C ASP A 36 -2.75 11.05 -20.50
N ARG A 37 -1.84 11.87 -21.06
CA ARG A 37 -0.44 11.93 -20.59
C ARG A 37 -0.32 12.40 -19.14
N ALA A 38 -1.14 13.36 -18.71
CA ALA A 38 -1.12 13.84 -17.33
C ALA A 38 -1.66 12.80 -16.35
N VAL A 39 -2.70 12.05 -16.75
CA VAL A 39 -3.26 10.92 -16.00
C VAL A 39 -2.25 9.78 -15.91
N GLU A 40 -1.65 9.37 -17.02
CA GLU A 40 -0.61 8.32 -17.05
C GLU A 40 0.57 8.67 -16.17
N HIS A 41 1.04 9.93 -16.23
CA HIS A 41 2.11 10.40 -15.36
C HIS A 41 1.72 10.33 -13.87
N ALA A 42 0.52 10.79 -13.52
CA ALA A 42 0.02 10.68 -12.14
C ALA A 42 -0.08 9.22 -11.68
N LEU A 43 -0.61 8.32 -12.51
CA LEU A 43 -0.70 6.89 -12.22
C LEU A 43 0.68 6.24 -12.06
N SER A 44 1.66 6.62 -12.89
CA SER A 44 3.05 6.13 -12.77
C SER A 44 3.68 6.55 -11.45
N LEU A 45 3.45 7.80 -11.01
CA LEU A 45 3.91 8.26 -9.70
C LEU A 45 3.22 7.51 -8.55
N GLN A 46 1.90 7.28 -8.65
CA GLN A 46 1.15 6.48 -7.69
C GLN A 46 1.66 5.03 -7.61
N GLN A 47 2.02 4.41 -8.74
CA GLN A 47 2.66 3.09 -8.75
C GLN A 47 4.04 3.11 -8.07
N GLY A 48 4.82 4.17 -8.29
CA GLY A 48 6.08 4.39 -7.58
C GLY A 48 5.89 4.49 -6.07
N GLU A 49 4.85 5.19 -5.61
CA GLU A 49 4.48 5.26 -4.19
C GLU A 49 4.20 3.87 -3.61
N VAL A 50 3.34 3.10 -4.27
CA VAL A 50 2.99 1.73 -3.85
C VAL A 50 4.22 0.84 -3.80
N LYS A 51 5.10 0.92 -4.80
CA LYS A 51 6.34 0.14 -4.83
C LYS A 51 7.25 0.46 -3.66
N ARG A 52 7.39 1.74 -3.26
CA ARG A 52 8.18 2.14 -2.09
C ARG A 52 7.62 1.54 -0.81
N VAL A 53 6.30 1.61 -0.59
CA VAL A 53 5.64 1.01 0.58
C VAL A 53 5.88 -0.51 0.60
N GLN A 54 5.69 -1.19 -0.54
CA GLN A 54 5.93 -2.62 -0.66
C GLN A 54 7.39 -2.99 -0.37
N THR A 55 8.35 -2.18 -0.82
CA THR A 55 9.78 -2.39 -0.53
C THR A 55 10.04 -2.32 0.97
N VAL A 56 9.52 -1.33 1.69
CA VAL A 56 9.72 -1.23 3.15
C VAL A 56 9.10 -2.41 3.89
N ILE A 57 7.91 -2.85 3.49
CA ILE A 57 7.26 -4.04 4.07
C ILE A 57 8.13 -5.30 3.82
N ASN A 58 8.67 -5.46 2.61
CA ASN A 58 9.53 -6.58 2.28
C ASN A 58 10.85 -6.54 3.07
N MET A 59 11.41 -5.35 3.32
CA MET A 59 12.58 -5.20 4.18
C MET A 59 12.27 -5.63 5.62
N ALA A 60 11.13 -5.22 6.17
CA ALA A 60 10.72 -5.64 7.52
C ALA A 60 10.49 -7.16 7.62
N LYS A 61 9.97 -7.79 6.56
CA LYS A 61 9.86 -9.25 6.48
C LYS A 61 11.24 -9.91 6.46
N ALA A 62 12.16 -9.40 5.65
CA ALA A 62 13.52 -9.93 5.52
C ALA A 62 14.32 -9.78 6.84
N GLU A 63 14.12 -8.69 7.56
CA GLU A 63 14.71 -8.48 8.89
C GLU A 63 14.20 -9.51 9.90
N LEU A 64 12.88 -9.74 9.95
CA LEU A 64 12.29 -10.77 10.81
C LEU A 64 12.76 -12.17 10.41
N GLU A 65 12.89 -12.44 9.12
CA GLU A 65 13.40 -13.71 8.57
C GLU A 65 14.85 -13.97 8.97
N ALA A 66 15.71 -12.96 8.85
CA ALA A 66 17.11 -13.05 9.25
C ALA A 66 17.24 -13.29 10.75
N SER A 67 16.57 -12.49 11.58
CA SER A 67 16.55 -12.68 13.05
C SER A 67 16.06 -14.08 13.41
N LEU A 68 14.96 -14.53 12.81
CA LEU A 68 14.44 -15.88 13.05
C LEU A 68 15.41 -16.98 12.61
N ALA A 69 16.10 -16.81 11.48
CA ALA A 69 17.11 -17.76 11.01
C ALA A 69 18.28 -17.88 12.00
N ASP A 70 18.75 -16.75 12.53
CA ASP A 70 19.86 -16.70 13.48
C ASP A 70 19.51 -17.46 14.77
N TYR A 71 18.33 -17.22 15.35
CA TYR A 71 17.85 -17.97 16.52
C TYR A 71 17.59 -19.46 16.22
N ALA A 72 17.08 -19.77 15.02
CA ALA A 72 16.79 -21.14 14.62
C ALA A 72 18.06 -21.97 14.36
N ALA A 73 19.15 -21.33 13.98
CA ALA A 73 20.44 -21.97 13.73
C ALA A 73 21.39 -21.86 14.92
N TRP A 74 20.89 -21.77 16.16
CA TRP A 74 21.72 -21.63 17.36
C TRP A 74 21.74 -22.93 18.18
N ASN A 75 22.91 -23.47 18.53
CA ASN A 75 23.01 -24.71 19.32
C ASN A 75 22.35 -24.55 20.69
N GLU A 76 22.48 -23.38 21.29
CA GLU A 76 21.96 -23.03 22.60
C GLU A 76 20.42 -23.09 22.59
N MET A 77 19.78 -22.75 21.47
CA MET A 77 18.34 -22.97 21.28
C MET A 77 17.99 -24.47 21.22
N ALA A 78 18.78 -25.28 20.52
CA ALA A 78 18.58 -26.74 20.47
C ALA A 78 18.84 -27.41 21.83
N ASP A 79 19.80 -26.89 22.61
CA ASP A 79 20.11 -27.35 23.97
C ASP A 79 18.99 -26.98 24.94
N PHE A 80 18.49 -25.74 24.85
CA PHE A 80 17.35 -25.26 25.63
C PHE A 80 16.10 -26.10 25.37
N ILE A 81 15.80 -26.47 24.12
CA ILE A 81 14.66 -27.34 23.80
C ILE A 81 14.77 -28.70 24.50
N ARG A 82 15.98 -29.24 24.62
CA ARG A 82 16.22 -30.54 25.28
C ARG A 82 16.19 -30.43 26.80
N ASN A 83 16.72 -29.34 27.35
CA ASN A 83 16.81 -29.10 28.78
C ASN A 83 16.62 -27.61 29.07
N PRO A 84 15.38 -27.14 29.27
CA PRO A 84 15.09 -25.73 29.49
C PRO A 84 15.77 -25.20 30.75
N THR A 85 16.38 -24.02 30.66
CA THR A 85 17.03 -23.34 31.78
C THR A 85 16.55 -21.90 31.91
N ASP A 86 16.41 -21.42 33.15
CA ASP A 86 16.02 -20.03 33.42
C ASP A 86 17.10 -19.04 32.96
N GLU A 87 18.37 -19.46 32.94
CA GLU A 87 19.51 -18.66 32.46
C GLU A 87 19.34 -18.28 30.99
N PHE A 88 19.05 -19.26 30.11
CA PHE A 88 18.77 -19.00 28.69
C PHE A 88 17.55 -18.08 28.50
N VAL A 89 16.52 -18.25 29.33
CA VAL A 89 15.33 -17.38 29.29
C VAL A 89 15.68 -15.94 29.63
N GLN A 90 16.57 -15.71 30.61
CA GLN A 90 16.94 -14.36 31.02
C GLN A 90 17.92 -13.69 30.06
N ASP A 91 18.89 -14.45 29.57
CA ASP A 91 20.02 -13.91 28.81
C ASP A 91 19.74 -13.81 27.30
N ASP A 92 19.00 -14.76 26.72
CA ASP A 92 18.89 -14.90 25.26
C ASP A 92 17.49 -14.60 24.69
N ILE A 93 16.44 -14.95 25.44
CA ILE A 93 15.03 -14.80 25.00
C ILE A 93 14.17 -14.00 26.00
N GLY A 94 14.81 -13.23 26.87
CA GLY A 94 14.17 -12.36 27.86
C GLY A 94 13.60 -11.07 27.25
N SER A 95 13.11 -10.14 28.08
CA SER A 95 12.49 -8.89 27.62
C SER A 95 13.37 -8.09 26.63
N HIS A 96 14.69 -8.12 26.82
CA HIS A 96 15.63 -7.47 25.92
C HIS A 96 15.55 -8.00 24.47
N ALA A 97 15.34 -9.30 24.28
CA ALA A 97 15.17 -9.90 22.95
C ALA A 97 13.91 -9.39 22.24
N PHE A 98 12.83 -9.14 23.00
CA PHE A 98 11.60 -8.56 22.47
C PHE A 98 11.79 -7.10 22.08
N GLU A 99 12.49 -6.31 22.90
CA GLU A 99 12.75 -4.90 22.64
C GLU A 99 13.68 -4.69 21.45
N SER A 100 14.78 -5.44 21.38
CA SER A 100 15.79 -5.31 20.32
C SER A 100 15.25 -5.70 18.95
N ASN A 101 14.47 -6.78 18.86
CA ASN A 101 13.87 -7.26 17.62
C ASN A 101 12.47 -6.68 17.34
N SER A 102 11.92 -5.89 18.28
CA SER A 102 10.55 -5.39 18.28
C SER A 102 9.52 -6.53 18.08
N LEU A 103 9.67 -7.60 18.86
CA LEU A 103 8.81 -8.78 18.82
C LEU A 103 7.69 -8.65 19.86
N ASN A 104 6.55 -9.24 19.53
CA ASN A 104 5.38 -9.34 20.40
C ASN A 104 5.10 -10.77 20.88
N GLY A 105 5.86 -11.74 20.39
CA GLY A 105 5.73 -13.13 20.79
C GLY A 105 6.91 -13.97 20.34
N ILE A 106 7.38 -14.84 21.23
CA ILE A 106 8.33 -15.91 20.92
C ILE A 106 7.72 -17.20 21.46
N PHE A 107 7.68 -18.25 20.64
CA PHE A 107 7.20 -19.56 21.06
C PHE A 107 8.13 -20.65 20.54
N ILE A 108 8.56 -21.52 21.45
CA ILE A 108 9.55 -22.56 21.23
C ILE A 108 8.87 -23.91 21.46
N PHE A 109 9.04 -24.81 20.50
CA PHE A 109 8.44 -26.13 20.51
C PHE A 109 9.49 -27.22 20.37
N ASP A 110 9.23 -28.36 21.01
CA ASP A 110 10.02 -29.56 20.83
C ASP A 110 9.77 -30.20 19.43
N PRO A 111 10.52 -31.25 19.04
CA PRO A 111 10.29 -31.96 17.78
C PRO A 111 8.87 -32.56 17.64
N ASN A 112 8.18 -32.80 18.75
CA ASN A 112 6.82 -33.33 18.81
C ASN A 112 5.74 -32.23 18.85
N MET A 113 6.14 -30.96 18.62
CA MET A 113 5.28 -29.78 18.66
C MET A 113 4.63 -29.50 20.02
N GLN A 114 5.22 -29.99 21.10
CA GLN A 114 4.86 -29.57 22.45
C GLN A 114 5.52 -28.22 22.75
N LEU A 115 4.73 -27.29 23.29
CA LEU A 115 5.24 -25.98 23.70
C LEU A 115 6.24 -26.19 24.86
N VAL A 116 7.50 -25.86 24.62
CA VAL A 116 8.57 -25.89 25.63
C VAL A 116 8.54 -24.59 26.42
N TRP A 117 8.48 -23.47 25.72
CA TRP A 117 8.42 -22.14 26.31
C TRP A 117 7.71 -21.18 25.37
N GLY A 118 7.02 -20.18 25.91
CA GLY A 118 6.40 -19.15 25.11
C GLY A 118 6.01 -17.93 25.92
N LEU A 119 6.22 -16.77 25.33
CA LEU A 119 5.88 -15.48 25.92
C LEU A 119 5.30 -14.57 24.84
N ARG A 120 4.22 -13.86 25.18
CA ARG A 120 3.81 -12.65 24.45
C ARG A 120 4.12 -11.44 25.29
N TYR A 121 4.63 -10.42 24.64
CA TYR A 121 5.12 -9.23 25.29
C TYR A 121 4.72 -8.01 24.48
N ASP A 122 4.23 -6.98 25.15
CA ASP A 122 4.13 -5.65 24.60
C ASP A 122 5.39 -4.90 24.98
N TYR A 123 6.32 -4.80 24.03
CA TYR A 123 7.58 -4.11 24.23
C TYR A 123 7.43 -2.58 24.32
N GLU A 124 6.26 -2.01 23.99
CA GLU A 124 6.00 -0.58 24.18
C GLU A 124 5.57 -0.28 25.61
N THR A 125 4.75 -1.15 26.21
CA THR A 125 4.30 -0.98 27.61
C THR A 125 5.12 -1.75 28.64
N GLY A 126 6.01 -2.63 28.18
CA GLY A 126 6.84 -3.48 29.02
C GLY A 126 6.05 -4.58 29.74
N LYS A 127 4.98 -5.07 29.14
CA LYS A 127 4.03 -5.98 29.80
C LYS A 127 3.88 -7.30 29.08
N GLU A 128 3.82 -8.38 29.86
CA GLU A 128 3.42 -9.68 29.35
C GLU A 128 1.93 -9.68 28.99
N ILE A 129 1.59 -10.34 27.89
CA ILE A 129 0.21 -10.50 27.40
C ILE A 129 -0.11 -11.99 27.36
N SER A 130 -1.37 -12.37 27.64
CA SER A 130 -1.80 -13.76 27.42
C SER A 130 -1.71 -14.15 25.94
N TYR A 131 -1.29 -15.39 25.69
CA TYR A 131 -1.28 -16.02 24.37
C TYR A 131 -2.35 -17.11 24.21
N ASP A 132 -3.35 -17.17 25.10
CA ASP A 132 -4.43 -18.15 25.01
C ASP A 132 -5.19 -18.07 23.67
N SER A 133 -5.31 -16.87 23.11
CA SER A 133 -5.98 -16.61 21.83
C SER A 133 -5.25 -17.16 20.60
N ILE A 134 -3.94 -17.41 20.69
CA ILE A 134 -3.15 -18.02 19.61
C ILE A 134 -2.82 -19.49 19.90
N ARG A 135 -2.91 -19.93 21.16
CA ARG A 135 -2.49 -21.27 21.60
C ARG A 135 -3.12 -22.41 20.81
N TYR A 136 -4.42 -22.33 20.51
CA TYR A 136 -5.12 -23.35 19.73
C TYR A 136 -4.77 -23.36 18.23
N ARG A 137 -4.05 -22.33 17.74
CA ARG A 137 -3.67 -22.16 16.34
C ARG A 137 -2.25 -22.60 16.04
N PHE A 138 -1.40 -22.87 17.03
CA PHE A 138 0.03 -23.18 16.79
C PHE A 138 0.26 -24.30 15.78
N GLY A 139 -0.55 -25.36 15.83
CA GLY A 139 -0.47 -26.43 14.83
C GLY A 139 -0.68 -25.92 13.41
N GLU A 140 -1.65 -25.03 13.18
CA GLU A 140 -1.90 -24.42 11.87
C GLU A 140 -0.77 -23.49 11.43
N LEU A 141 -0.18 -22.75 12.37
CA LEU A 141 0.90 -21.79 12.10
C LEU A 141 2.20 -22.51 11.71
N LEU A 142 2.46 -23.68 12.28
CA LEU A 142 3.67 -24.46 12.03
C LEU A 142 3.59 -25.35 10.79
N VAL A 143 2.43 -25.48 10.13
CA VAL A 143 2.24 -26.38 8.98
C VAL A 143 3.28 -26.17 7.88
N ASP A 144 3.60 -24.92 7.55
CA ASP A 144 4.58 -24.60 6.51
C ASP A 144 5.99 -25.04 6.94
N ALA A 145 6.40 -24.71 8.17
CA ALA A 145 7.69 -25.13 8.73
C ALA A 145 7.81 -26.67 8.80
N MET A 146 6.73 -27.37 9.12
CA MET A 146 6.70 -28.84 9.16
C MET A 146 6.92 -29.46 7.78
N ARG A 147 6.43 -28.83 6.71
CA ARG A 147 6.56 -29.34 5.34
C ARG A 147 7.91 -29.04 4.70
N LYS A 148 8.66 -28.08 5.24
CA LYS A 148 9.99 -27.74 4.76
C LYS A 148 11.02 -28.83 5.06
N GLU A 149 12.07 -28.84 4.25
CA GLU A 149 13.19 -29.76 4.40
C GLU A 149 13.89 -29.57 5.75
N GLN A 150 14.58 -30.62 6.20
CA GLN A 150 15.33 -30.61 7.46
C GLN A 150 16.84 -30.39 7.26
N SER A 151 17.25 -30.25 6.01
CA SER A 151 18.65 -30.16 5.59
C SER A 151 19.27 -28.81 5.95
N PHE A 152 18.49 -27.73 5.82
CA PHE A 152 18.93 -26.36 6.08
C PHE A 152 17.85 -25.51 6.75
N VAL A 153 18.26 -24.45 7.44
CA VAL A 153 17.36 -23.44 8.02
C VAL A 153 16.61 -22.71 6.90
N ASP A 154 15.28 -22.73 6.97
CA ASP A 154 14.43 -22.15 5.92
C ASP A 154 13.18 -21.53 6.55
N PRO A 155 13.29 -20.32 7.14
CA PRO A 155 12.17 -19.69 7.82
C PRO A 155 11.04 -19.34 6.84
N THR A 156 9.83 -19.15 7.37
CA THR A 156 8.66 -18.77 6.58
C THR A 156 8.00 -17.57 7.20
N ILE A 157 7.83 -16.50 6.41
CA ILE A 157 7.15 -15.29 6.85
C ILE A 157 5.74 -15.20 6.24
N ARG A 158 4.74 -14.93 7.09
CA ARG A 158 3.33 -14.74 6.72
C ARG A 158 2.72 -13.57 7.47
N PHE A 159 1.52 -13.19 7.07
CA PHE A 159 0.68 -12.26 7.81
C PHE A 159 -0.45 -13.01 8.51
N ILE A 160 -0.90 -12.49 9.64
CA ILE A 160 -2.01 -13.08 10.38
C ILE A 160 -2.75 -12.01 11.16
N VAL A 161 -4.01 -12.30 11.47
CA VAL A 161 -4.82 -11.52 12.40
C VAL A 161 -5.05 -12.35 13.66
N ILE A 162 -4.75 -11.76 14.82
CA ILE A 162 -4.97 -12.32 16.15
C ILE A 162 -5.71 -11.26 16.96
N ASP A 163 -6.87 -11.58 17.51
CA ASP A 163 -7.68 -10.65 18.32
C ASP A 163 -7.96 -9.31 17.59
N ASN A 164 -8.25 -9.37 16.29
CA ASN A 164 -8.44 -8.21 15.42
C ASN A 164 -7.22 -7.29 15.27
N ALA A 165 -6.04 -7.73 15.71
CA ALA A 165 -4.77 -7.06 15.49
C ALA A 165 -3.95 -7.79 14.41
N PRO A 166 -3.34 -7.06 13.46
CA PRO A 166 -2.52 -7.62 12.40
C PRO A 166 -1.08 -7.86 12.87
N PHE A 167 -0.51 -8.98 12.46
CA PHE A 167 0.86 -9.39 12.79
C PHE A 167 1.58 -9.95 11.56
N ILE A 168 2.90 -9.75 11.53
CA ILE A 168 3.83 -10.56 10.77
C ILE A 168 4.21 -11.74 11.66
N ILE A 169 4.09 -12.96 11.15
CA ILE A 169 4.51 -14.18 11.82
C ILE A 169 5.65 -14.81 11.05
N GLY A 170 6.72 -15.17 11.75
CA GLY A 170 7.81 -15.97 11.25
C GLY A 170 7.79 -17.35 11.90
N THR A 171 7.94 -18.41 11.12
CA THR A 171 8.06 -19.78 11.63
C THR A 171 9.27 -20.48 11.05
N SER A 172 10.03 -21.19 11.87
CA SER A 172 11.20 -21.96 11.41
C SER A 172 11.35 -23.27 12.18
N ARG A 173 12.07 -24.23 11.58
CA ARG A 173 12.61 -25.40 12.28
C ARG A 173 13.90 -25.00 12.99
N VAL A 174 14.15 -25.57 14.16
CA VAL A 174 15.42 -25.37 14.89
C VAL A 174 16.44 -26.42 14.45
N CYS A 175 17.65 -25.94 14.18
CA CYS A 175 18.79 -26.64 13.60
C CYS A 175 20.00 -26.56 14.56
N ASN A 176 21.13 -27.17 14.18
CA ASN A 176 22.42 -26.93 14.85
C ASN A 176 23.06 -25.63 14.34
N SER A 177 24.18 -25.22 14.95
CA SER A 177 24.95 -23.99 14.64
C SER A 177 25.45 -23.84 13.20
N GLY A 178 25.43 -24.93 12.43
CA GLY A 178 25.71 -24.91 10.99
C GLY A 178 24.50 -24.58 10.12
N GLY A 179 23.34 -24.28 10.72
CA GLY A 179 22.07 -24.14 10.02
C GLY A 179 21.58 -25.45 9.39
N SER A 180 22.05 -26.61 9.88
CA SER A 180 21.77 -27.94 9.35
C SER A 180 21.15 -28.85 10.42
N GLU A 181 20.59 -29.99 10.01
CA GLU A 181 19.90 -30.94 10.90
C GLU A 181 18.73 -30.28 11.67
N CYS A 182 17.78 -29.74 10.92
CA CYS A 182 16.65 -28.97 11.42
C CYS A 182 15.52 -29.85 11.96
N ASN A 183 15.87 -30.71 12.93
CA ASN A 183 14.98 -31.63 13.61
C ASN A 183 14.94 -31.42 15.13
N LYS A 184 15.47 -30.29 15.63
CA LYS A 184 15.59 -30.01 17.07
C LYS A 184 14.33 -29.43 17.67
N GLY A 185 13.44 -28.86 16.86
CA GLY A 185 12.17 -28.30 17.28
C GLY A 185 11.66 -27.26 16.30
N TYR A 186 10.81 -26.36 16.79
CA TYR A 186 10.24 -25.27 16.00
C TYR A 186 10.25 -23.96 16.78
N LEU A 187 10.30 -22.87 16.03
CA LEU A 187 10.31 -21.51 16.55
C LEU A 187 9.25 -20.68 15.84
N ILE A 188 8.51 -19.89 16.61
CA ILE A 188 7.57 -18.88 16.10
C ILE A 188 7.96 -17.52 16.66
N PHE A 189 8.17 -16.56 15.77
CA PHE A 189 8.24 -15.14 16.09
C PHE A 189 6.96 -14.43 15.64
N LEU A 190 6.48 -13.52 16.49
CA LEU A 190 5.30 -12.72 16.24
C LEU A 190 5.68 -11.24 16.35
N LYS A 191 5.37 -10.43 15.33
CA LYS A 191 5.63 -8.99 15.29
C LYS A 191 4.37 -8.24 14.88
N GLN A 192 3.87 -7.38 15.73
CA GLN A 192 2.64 -6.64 15.49
C GLN A 192 2.86 -5.55 14.45
N ILE A 193 1.87 -5.39 13.57
CA ILE A 193 1.80 -4.26 12.65
C ILE A 193 0.96 -3.18 13.34
N ASN A 194 1.62 -2.32 14.10
CA ASN A 194 0.99 -1.25 14.89
C ASN A 194 1.28 0.14 14.28
N ASP A 195 0.85 1.20 14.96
CA ASP A 195 1.09 2.58 14.50
C ASP A 195 2.58 2.90 14.39
N LYS A 196 3.43 2.35 15.26
CA LYS A 196 4.89 2.52 15.16
C LYS A 196 5.44 1.93 13.87
N PHE A 197 4.96 0.75 13.46
CA PHE A 197 5.31 0.14 12.18
C PHE A 197 4.87 1.01 10.99
N LEU A 198 3.64 1.54 11.01
CA LEU A 198 3.13 2.43 9.96
C LEU A 198 3.88 3.77 9.90
N ASN A 199 4.21 4.33 11.05
CA ASN A 199 5.03 5.53 11.14
C ASN A 199 6.43 5.28 10.55
N GLY A 200 6.99 4.08 10.75
CA GLY A 200 8.24 3.67 10.10
C GLY A 200 8.13 3.66 8.57
N ILE A 201 7.02 3.16 8.02
CA ILE A 201 6.74 3.21 6.57
C ILE A 201 6.62 4.66 6.10
N GLU A 202 5.86 5.50 6.80
CA GLU A 202 5.65 6.89 6.43
C GLU A 202 6.96 7.68 6.48
N GLN A 203 7.79 7.49 7.51
CA GLN A 203 9.11 8.12 7.61
C GLN A 203 10.06 7.69 6.49
N ALA A 204 10.03 6.41 6.11
CA ALA A 204 10.90 5.89 5.06
C ALA A 204 10.44 6.28 3.63
N THR A 205 9.15 6.48 3.43
CA THR A 205 8.58 6.63 2.08
C THR A 205 7.95 7.99 1.78
N GLY A 206 7.64 8.77 2.82
CA GLY A 206 6.85 10.01 2.75
C GLY A 206 5.36 9.78 2.43
N ILE A 207 4.86 8.55 2.59
CA ILE A 207 3.51 8.15 2.20
C ILE A 207 2.72 7.73 3.43
N SER A 208 1.57 8.38 3.64
CA SER A 208 0.65 8.02 4.70
C SER A 208 0.00 6.67 4.41
N THR A 209 0.05 5.77 5.38
CA THR A 209 -0.54 4.43 5.30
C THR A 209 -1.48 4.18 6.45
N ASN A 210 -2.46 3.30 6.23
CA ASN A 210 -3.38 2.87 7.28
C ASN A 210 -3.59 1.35 7.17
N ILE A 211 -3.99 0.69 8.26
CA ILE A 211 -4.24 -0.75 8.26
C ILE A 211 -5.73 -1.01 8.41
N LEU A 212 -6.23 -1.91 7.57
CA LEU A 212 -7.57 -2.47 7.70
C LEU A 212 -7.43 -3.98 7.88
N VAL A 213 -8.17 -4.51 8.83
CA VAL A 213 -8.30 -5.95 9.05
C VAL A 213 -9.58 -6.41 8.36
N ARG A 214 -9.46 -7.34 7.41
CA ARG A 214 -10.64 -7.92 6.74
C ARG A 214 -11.16 -9.05 7.61
N SER A 215 -12.32 -8.84 8.23
CA SER A 215 -13.05 -9.94 8.86
C SER A 215 -13.58 -10.87 7.78
N ILE A 216 -13.45 -12.19 7.97
CA ILE A 216 -13.88 -13.25 7.03
C ILE A 216 -15.36 -13.09 6.61
N ASN A 217 -16.16 -12.37 7.41
CA ASN A 217 -17.59 -12.15 7.19
C ASN A 217 -17.96 -10.74 6.71
N GLN A 218 -16.98 -9.88 6.44
CA GLN A 218 -17.20 -8.55 5.89
C GLN A 218 -16.39 -8.38 4.62
N ASP A 219 -17.07 -8.51 3.48
CA ASP A 219 -16.60 -7.89 2.25
C ASP A 219 -16.59 -6.39 2.48
N VAL A 220 -15.44 -5.88 2.93
CA VAL A 220 -15.14 -4.45 2.80
C VAL A 220 -15.15 -4.20 1.31
N LEU A 221 -16.27 -3.72 0.78
CA LEU A 221 -16.38 -3.25 -0.59
C LEU A 221 -15.35 -2.13 -0.76
N LEU A 222 -14.16 -2.50 -1.20
CA LEU A 222 -13.09 -1.58 -1.55
C LEU A 222 -13.57 -0.84 -2.79
N LYS A 223 -14.29 0.26 -2.57
CA LYS A 223 -14.62 1.15 -3.68
C LYS A 223 -13.29 1.64 -4.25
N PRO A 224 -13.05 1.51 -5.56
CA PRO A 224 -11.85 2.07 -6.18
C PRO A 224 -11.94 3.59 -6.03
N ILE A 225 -11.24 4.11 -5.03
CA ILE A 225 -11.09 5.54 -4.82
C ILE A 225 -9.82 5.93 -5.57
N SER A 226 -9.90 6.93 -6.45
CA SER A 226 -8.84 7.34 -7.38
C SER A 226 -7.49 7.72 -6.76
N ASN A 227 -7.39 7.76 -5.43
CA ASN A 227 -6.19 8.15 -4.69
C ASN A 227 -5.85 7.17 -3.55
N ILE A 228 -6.41 5.95 -3.57
CA ILE A 228 -6.11 4.92 -2.59
C ILE A 228 -5.80 3.62 -3.32
N THR A 229 -4.67 3.00 -2.97
CA THR A 229 -4.35 1.62 -3.35
C THR A 229 -4.35 0.76 -2.10
N TYR A 230 -4.90 -0.44 -2.19
CA TYR A 230 -4.86 -1.42 -1.11
C TYR A 230 -3.82 -2.49 -1.44
N LEU A 231 -2.85 -2.66 -0.55
CA LEU A 231 -1.92 -3.79 -0.59
C LEU A 231 -2.50 -4.93 0.24
N GLU A 232 -2.78 -6.05 -0.43
CA GLU A 232 -3.33 -7.24 0.19
C GLU A 232 -2.23 -8.12 0.76
N MET A 233 -2.32 -8.44 2.04
CA MET A 233 -1.39 -9.32 2.74
C MET A 233 -2.06 -10.65 3.03
N LEU A 234 -1.44 -11.72 2.54
CA LEU A 234 -1.98 -13.06 2.55
C LEU A 234 -1.56 -13.81 3.83
N ASP A 235 -2.52 -14.55 4.40
CA ASP A 235 -2.27 -15.47 5.49
C ASP A 235 -1.76 -16.85 5.02
N TYR A 236 -1.57 -17.78 5.96
CA TYR A 236 -1.14 -19.17 5.68
C TYR A 236 -2.16 -19.99 4.88
N ARG A 237 -3.42 -19.55 4.81
CA ARG A 237 -4.48 -20.13 3.94
C ARG A 237 -4.60 -19.38 2.62
N ASN A 238 -3.68 -18.44 2.36
CA ASN A 238 -3.69 -17.55 1.20
C ASN A 238 -4.93 -16.63 1.15
N HIS A 239 -5.53 -16.36 2.31
CA HIS A 239 -6.61 -15.39 2.45
C HIS A 239 -6.05 -14.00 2.74
N SER A 240 -6.62 -13.00 2.08
CA SER A 240 -6.32 -11.59 2.32
C SER A 240 -6.96 -11.14 3.63
N THR A 241 -6.16 -11.11 4.69
CA THR A 241 -6.63 -10.83 6.07
C THR A 241 -6.20 -9.45 6.56
N VAL A 242 -5.08 -8.94 6.05
CA VAL A 242 -4.55 -7.61 6.38
C VAL A 242 -4.45 -6.80 5.10
N LEU A 243 -5.00 -5.59 5.11
CA LEU A 243 -4.94 -4.64 4.00
C LEU A 243 -4.17 -3.41 4.47
N ILE A 244 -3.12 -3.06 3.73
CA ILE A 244 -2.43 -1.78 3.93
C ILE A 244 -2.97 -0.79 2.90
N GLN A 245 -3.70 0.21 3.39
CA GLN A 245 -4.20 1.32 2.62
C GLN A 245 -3.07 2.31 2.36
N VAL A 246 -2.72 2.52 1.10
CA VAL A 246 -1.74 3.50 0.65
C VAL A 246 -2.49 4.74 0.19
N ASN A 247 -2.32 5.86 0.90
CA ASN A 247 -2.94 7.13 0.53
C ASN A 247 -1.99 7.89 -0.40
N HIS A 248 -2.36 7.95 -1.68
CA HIS A 248 -1.52 8.60 -2.69
C HIS A 248 -1.39 10.10 -2.43
N SER A 249 -0.14 10.58 -2.39
CA SER A 249 0.15 12.01 -2.29
C SER A 249 -0.16 12.70 -3.63
N VAL A 250 0.10 11.99 -4.73
CA VAL A 250 -0.22 12.44 -6.09
C VAL A 250 -1.69 12.21 -6.39
N LYS A 251 -2.37 13.28 -6.85
CA LYS A 251 -3.78 13.23 -7.26
C LYS A 251 -3.90 13.16 -8.77
N ILE A 252 -4.88 12.38 -9.25
CA ILE A 252 -5.23 12.38 -10.67
C ILE A 252 -5.75 13.77 -11.05
N PRO A 253 -5.16 14.43 -12.07
CA PRO A 253 -5.59 15.77 -12.47
C PRO A 253 -7.02 15.75 -13.02
N PRO A 254 -7.84 16.78 -12.79
CA PRO A 254 -9.14 16.92 -13.42
C PRO A 254 -9.00 17.17 -14.92
N PHE A 255 -10.04 16.83 -15.69
CA PHE A 255 -10.04 17.09 -17.14
C PHE A 255 -9.86 18.57 -17.47
N ILE A 256 -10.48 19.49 -16.71
CA ILE A 256 -10.32 20.95 -16.87
C ILE A 256 -10.17 21.60 -15.49
N HIS A 257 -9.14 22.44 -15.35
CA HIS A 257 -8.98 23.31 -14.19
C HIS A 257 -9.83 24.58 -14.34
N TRP A 258 -10.31 25.13 -13.23
CA TRP A 258 -11.09 26.38 -13.22
C TRP A 258 -10.35 27.57 -13.87
N GLN A 259 -9.02 27.60 -13.74
CA GLN A 259 -8.19 28.63 -14.36
C GLN A 259 -8.19 28.52 -15.88
N GLU A 260 -8.08 27.29 -16.41
CA GLU A 260 -8.15 27.03 -17.86
C GLU A 260 -9.54 27.32 -18.40
N LEU A 261 -10.60 26.95 -17.67
CA LEU A 261 -11.98 27.27 -18.05
C LEU A 261 -12.19 28.78 -18.14
N SER A 262 -11.69 29.53 -17.16
CA SER A 262 -11.79 30.98 -17.11
C SER A 262 -11.02 31.62 -18.28
N MET A 263 -9.81 31.13 -18.55
CA MET A 263 -9.00 31.58 -19.67
C MET A 263 -9.68 31.29 -21.02
N LEU A 264 -10.21 30.08 -21.19
CA LEU A 264 -10.95 29.68 -22.38
C LEU A 264 -12.18 30.57 -22.59
N ALA A 265 -12.95 30.84 -21.53
CA ALA A 265 -14.10 31.72 -21.58
C ALA A 265 -13.72 33.15 -21.99
N VAL A 266 -12.66 33.72 -21.39
CA VAL A 266 -12.16 35.06 -21.73
C VAL A 266 -11.71 35.12 -23.19
N PHE A 267 -10.93 34.13 -23.66
CA PHE A 267 -10.51 34.07 -25.06
C PHE A 267 -11.70 33.91 -26.02
N SER A 268 -12.68 33.07 -25.69
CA SER A 268 -13.89 32.90 -26.50
C SER A 268 -14.69 34.20 -26.63
N VAL A 269 -14.83 34.96 -25.53
CA VAL A 269 -15.51 36.27 -25.55
C VAL A 269 -14.73 37.29 -26.38
N LEU A 270 -13.42 37.39 -26.19
CA LEU A 270 -12.56 38.30 -26.99
C LEU A 270 -12.60 37.95 -28.48
N MET A 271 -12.51 36.66 -28.81
CA MET A 271 -12.57 36.16 -30.19
C MET A 271 -13.92 36.49 -30.84
N PHE A 272 -15.02 36.35 -30.09
CA PHE A 272 -16.35 36.72 -30.56
C PHE A 272 -16.43 38.20 -30.95
N PHE A 273 -16.00 39.10 -30.05
CA PHE A 273 -16.04 40.55 -30.31
C PHE A 273 -15.08 40.98 -31.42
N PHE A 274 -13.90 40.36 -31.50
CA PHE A 274 -12.95 40.60 -32.58
C PHE A 274 -13.55 40.20 -33.94
N ASN A 275 -14.07 38.97 -34.06
CA ASN A 275 -14.72 38.49 -35.27
C ASN A 275 -15.90 39.39 -35.68
N LEU A 276 -16.74 39.79 -34.73
CA LEU A 276 -17.85 40.70 -34.99
C LEU A 276 -17.37 42.04 -35.56
N THR A 277 -16.29 42.60 -35.02
CA THR A 277 -15.71 43.87 -35.48
C THR A 277 -15.12 43.74 -36.88
N VAL A 278 -14.35 42.67 -37.14
CA VAL A 278 -13.72 42.38 -38.44
C VAL A 278 -14.79 42.22 -39.52
N VAL A 279 -15.79 41.38 -39.28
CA VAL A 279 -16.88 41.13 -40.23
C VAL A 279 -17.68 42.41 -40.49
N ASN A 280 -17.98 43.19 -39.45
CA ASN A 280 -18.72 44.45 -39.60
C ASN A 280 -17.92 45.55 -40.34
N LYS A 281 -16.59 45.60 -40.20
CA LYS A 281 -15.73 46.56 -40.90
C LYS A 281 -15.39 46.16 -42.34
N LEU A 282 -15.20 44.88 -42.62
CA LEU A 282 -14.77 44.39 -43.95
C LEU A 282 -15.94 44.06 -44.89
N VAL A 283 -17.04 43.49 -44.38
CA VAL A 283 -18.14 42.98 -45.23
C VAL A 283 -19.15 44.07 -45.59
N LYS A 284 -19.41 45.03 -44.69
CA LYS A 284 -20.35 46.14 -44.98
C LYS A 284 -19.99 47.00 -46.20
N PRO A 285 -18.73 47.43 -46.42
CA PRO A 285 -18.42 48.30 -47.55
C PRO A 285 -18.42 47.60 -48.92
N MET A 286 -18.41 46.26 -48.98
CA MET A 286 -18.42 45.52 -50.26
C MET A 286 -19.82 45.28 -50.84
N LEU A 287 -20.86 45.29 -50.00
CA LEU A 287 -22.26 45.14 -50.43
C LEU A 287 -22.93 46.47 -50.86
N ILE A 288 -22.25 47.60 -50.70
CA ILE A 288 -22.72 48.94 -51.10
C ILE A 288 -22.17 49.33 -52.48
N LYS A 289 -21.21 48.57 -53.02
CA LYS A 289 -20.57 48.82 -54.33
C LYS A 289 -21.11 47.97 -55.48
N TYR A 290 -22.15 47.17 -55.24
CA TYR A 290 -22.88 46.41 -56.27
C TYR A 290 -24.38 46.68 -56.15
#